data_AF-A0A2P6V5U9-F1
#
_entry.id   AF-A0A2P6V5U9-F1
#
_cell.length_a   1.000
_cell.length_b   1.000
_cell.length_c   1.000
_cell.angle_alpha   90.00
_cell.angle_beta   90.00
_cell.angle_gamma   90.00
#
_symmetry.space_group_name_H-M   'P 1'
#
loop_
_entity.id
_entity.type
_entity.pdbx_description
1 polymer ?
#
loop_
_entity_poly.entity_id
_entity_poly.type
_entity_poly.pdbx_seq_one_letter_code
_entity_poly.pdbx_strand_id
1 'polypeptide(L)'
;MRFNGPVPERVNGRLAMLAFMAIAHREMETGLTMLQQALALPHNYAAWPLLALMGLMVYATFPPALAGAREEDFFWFTVRAEKTNGRAAMLGLAVLAALEYHSGFAFF
;
A
#
# COMPACT_ATOMS: atom_id res chain seq x y z
N MET A 1 -2.19 15.95 -17.69
CA MET A 1 -2.11 14.51 -17.37
C MET A 1 -3.30 14.15 -16.48
N ARG A 2 -4.13 13.20 -16.91
CA ARG A 2 -5.49 12.97 -16.41
C ARG A 2 -5.49 11.92 -15.27
N PHE A 3 -4.68 12.14 -14.23
CA PHE A 3 -4.68 11.34 -12.99
C PHE A 3 -5.67 11.88 -11.93
N ASN A 4 -6.58 12.79 -12.31
CA ASN A 4 -7.64 13.33 -11.43
C ASN A 4 -8.91 12.44 -11.43
N GLY A 5 -8.74 11.13 -11.36
CA GLY A 5 -9.84 10.20 -11.12
C GLY A 5 -9.88 9.83 -9.63
N PRO A 6 -11.06 9.72 -8.99
CA PRO A 6 -11.15 9.20 -7.61
C PRO A 6 -10.66 7.73 -7.49
N VAL A 7 -10.52 7.03 -8.61
CA VAL A 7 -10.12 5.63 -8.72
C VAL A 7 -8.61 5.43 -8.50
N PRO A 8 -7.69 6.07 -9.27
CA PRO A 8 -6.24 5.88 -9.06
C PRO A 8 -5.78 6.29 -7.66
N GLU A 9 -6.35 7.35 -7.08
CA GLU A 9 -5.98 7.77 -5.72
C GLU A 9 -6.34 6.70 -4.67
N ARG A 10 -7.48 6.02 -4.81
CA ARG A 10 -7.91 4.98 -3.87
C ARG A 10 -7.14 3.69 -4.01
N VAL A 11 -6.93 3.25 -5.25
CA VAL A 11 -6.13 2.05 -5.51
C VAL A 11 -4.75 2.25 -4.91
N ASN A 12 -4.10 3.38 -5.20
CA ASN A 12 -2.79 3.68 -4.65
C ASN A 12 -2.82 3.83 -3.13
N GLY A 13 -3.84 4.47 -2.56
CA GLY A 13 -3.99 4.62 -1.11
C GLY A 13 -4.14 3.28 -0.38
N ARG A 14 -5.02 2.39 -0.85
CA ARG A 14 -5.21 1.05 -0.27
C ARG A 14 -3.96 0.19 -0.40
N LEU A 15 -3.32 0.22 -1.58
CA LEU A 15 -2.06 -0.48 -1.80
C LEU A 15 -0.95 0.04 -0.88
N ALA A 16 -0.87 1.36 -0.70
CA ALA A 16 0.11 1.96 0.20
C ALA A 16 -0.11 1.55 1.66
N MET A 17 -1.37 1.48 2.13
CA MET A 17 -1.66 0.97 3.48
C MET A 17 -1.22 -0.48 3.67
N LEU A 18 -1.53 -1.35 2.70
CA LEU A 18 -1.15 -2.76 2.76
C LEU A 18 0.37 -2.95 2.68
N ALA A 19 1.02 -2.21 1.78
CA ALA A 19 2.47 -2.24 1.63
C ALA A 19 3.18 -1.75 2.89
N PHE A 20 2.71 -0.67 3.51
CA PHE A 20 3.28 -0.15 4.76
C PHE A 20 3.24 -1.19 5.88
N MET A 21 2.08 -1.85 6.08
CA MET A 21 1.94 -2.89 7.09
C MET A 21 2.80 -4.13 6.76
N ALA A 22 2.86 -4.53 5.50
CA ALA A 22 3.67 -5.65 5.04
C ALA A 22 5.17 -5.43 5.26
N ILE A 23 5.65 -4.23 4.93
CA ILE A 23 7.06 -3.83 5.12
C ILE A 23 7.40 -3.83 6.60
N ALA A 24 6.57 -3.20 7.45
CA ALA A 24 6.79 -3.21 8.90
C ALA A 24 6.84 -4.63 9.48
N HIS A 25 5.92 -5.51 9.07
CA HIS A 25 5.92 -6.90 9.52
C HIS A 25 7.18 -7.66 9.07
N ARG A 26 7.64 -7.44 7.84
CA ARG A 26 8.82 -8.12 7.29
C ARG A 26 10.14 -7.61 7.83
N GLU A 27 10.24 -6.31 8.09
CA GLU A 27 11.39 -5.72 8.78
C GLU A 27 11.54 -6.33 10.17
N MET A 28 10.45 -6.47 10.93
CA MET A 28 10.49 -7.12 12.25
C MET A 28 10.93 -8.60 12.22
N GLU A 29 10.61 -9.34 11.16
CA GLU A 29 10.99 -10.76 11.04
C GLU A 29 12.42 -10.96 10.52
N THR A 30 12.85 -10.12 9.58
CA THR A 30 14.07 -10.37 8.79
C THR A 30 15.18 -9.35 9.01
N GLY A 31 14.87 -8.17 9.53
CA GLY A 31 15.79 -7.04 9.68
C GLY A 31 16.32 -6.47 8.34
N LEU A 32 15.73 -6.86 7.21
CA LEU A 32 16.13 -6.40 5.88
C LEU A 32 15.35 -5.15 5.48
N THR A 33 16.02 -4.19 4.83
CA THR A 33 15.37 -2.97 4.29
C THR A 33 14.32 -3.29 3.22
N MET A 34 13.34 -2.41 3.01
CA MET A 34 12.29 -2.57 2.00
C MET A 34 12.84 -2.81 0.58
N LEU A 35 13.98 -2.20 0.23
CA LEU A 35 14.65 -2.36 -1.06
C LEU A 35 15.27 -3.75 -1.21
N GLN A 36 15.89 -4.27 -0.14
CA GLN A 36 16.45 -5.62 -0.15
C GLN A 36 15.36 -6.69 -0.18
N GLN A 37 14.26 -6.47 0.53
CA GLN A 37 13.08 -7.34 0.47
C GLN A 37 12.48 -7.34 -0.94
N ALA A 38 12.39 -6.17 -1.59
CA ALA A 38 11.92 -6.06 -2.97
C ALA A 38 12.82 -6.82 -3.96
N LEU A 39 14.14 -6.79 -3.77
CA LEU A 39 15.07 -7.55 -4.61
C LEU A 39 14.99 -9.07 -4.36
N ALA A 40 14.63 -9.48 -3.15
CA ALA A 40 14.47 -10.87 -2.73
C ALA A 40 13.10 -11.49 -3.09
N LEU A 41 12.15 -10.68 -3.60
CA LEU A 41 10.82 -11.12 -4.05
C LEU A 41 10.80 -12.39 -4.93
N PRO A 42 11.67 -12.59 -5.94
CA PRO A 42 11.62 -13.78 -6.79
C PRO A 42 11.95 -15.09 -6.06
N HIS A 43 12.58 -15.03 -4.89
CA HIS A 43 12.98 -16.20 -4.11
C HIS A 43 12.21 -16.35 -2.80
N ASN A 44 11.43 -15.33 -2.41
CA ASN A 44 10.71 -15.30 -1.15
C ASN A 44 9.21 -15.57 -1.34
N TYR A 45 8.84 -16.85 -1.31
CA TYR A 45 7.44 -17.31 -1.41
C TYR A 45 6.51 -16.72 -0.34
N ALA A 46 7.07 -16.24 0.78
CA ALA A 46 6.28 -15.67 1.85
C ALA A 46 5.69 -14.28 1.48
N ALA A 47 6.25 -13.58 0.49
CA ALA A 47 5.72 -12.33 -0.02
C ALA A 47 4.59 -12.51 -1.07
N TRP A 48 4.45 -13.71 -1.64
CA TRP A 48 3.49 -14.00 -2.70
C TRP A 48 2.02 -13.80 -2.31
N PRO A 49 1.55 -14.22 -1.11
CA PRO A 49 0.16 -14.01 -0.69
C PRO A 49 -0.23 -12.53 -0.58
N LEU A 50 0.71 -11.67 -0.16
CA LEU A 50 0.50 -10.23 -0.05
C LEU A 50 0.42 -9.58 -1.44
N LEU A 51 1.27 -9.98 -2.38
CA LEU A 51 1.19 -9.52 -3.77
C LEU A 51 -0.12 -9.96 -4.44
N ALA A 52 -0.56 -11.19 -4.18
CA ALA A 52 -1.85 -11.68 -4.66
C ALA A 52 -3.02 -10.86 -4.09
N LEU A 53 -2.98 -10.53 -2.79
CA LEU A 53 -3.98 -9.67 -2.14
C LEU A 53 -3.98 -8.25 -2.72
N MET A 54 -2.81 -7.68 -2.97
CA MET A 54 -2.67 -6.37 -3.62
C MET A 54 -3.26 -6.38 -5.02
N GLY A 55 -2.95 -7.41 -5.83
CA GLY A 55 -3.54 -7.59 -7.16
C GLY A 55 -5.06 -7.77 -7.12
N LEU A 56 -5.57 -8.52 -6.13
CA LEU A 56 -7.01 -8.69 -5.91
C LEU A 56 -7.68 -7.37 -5.50
N MET A 57 -7.03 -6.55 -4.68
CA MET A 57 -7.56 -5.23 -4.30
C MET A 57 -7.59 -4.25 -5.47
N VAL A 58 -6.59 -4.30 -6.35
CA VAL A 58 -6.61 -3.57 -7.63
C VAL A 58 -7.83 -4.02 -8.42
N TYR A 59 -7.98 -5.33 -8.66
CA TYR A 59 -9.09 -5.89 -9.43
C TYR A 59 -10.45 -5.54 -8.81
N ALA A 60 -10.63 -5.70 -7.50
CA ALA A 60 -11.87 -5.43 -6.79
C ALA A 60 -12.28 -3.94 -6.82
N THR A 61 -11.33 -3.03 -7.01
CA THR A 61 -11.62 -1.58 -7.07
C THR A 61 -12.11 -1.14 -8.46
N PHE A 62 -11.84 -1.91 -9.52
CA PHE A 62 -12.27 -1.57 -10.89
C PHE A 62 -13.78 -1.69 -11.14
N PRO A 63 -14.49 -2.77 -10.75
CA PRO A 63 -15.93 -2.91 -10.97
C PRO A 63 -16.78 -1.77 -10.37
N PRO A 64 -16.63 -1.38 -9.08
CA PRO A 64 -17.42 -0.29 -8.51
C PRO A 64 -17.05 1.08 -9.12
N ALA A 65 -15.79 1.25 -9.54
CA ALA A 65 -15.33 2.45 -10.24
C ALA A 65 -15.98 2.63 -11.61
N LEU A 66 -16.19 1.54 -12.36
CA LEU A 66 -16.88 1.55 -13.66
C LEU A 66 -18.40 1.70 -13.49
N ALA A 67 -18.96 1.15 -12.41
CA ALA A 67 -20.39 1.24 -12.11
C ALA A 67 -20.84 2.61 -11.56
N GLY A 68 -19.91 3.53 -11.26
CA GLY A 68 -20.24 4.84 -10.70
C GLY A 68 -20.90 4.76 -9.32
N ALA A 69 -20.65 3.67 -8.58
CA ALA A 69 -21.24 3.45 -7.26
C ALA A 69 -20.88 4.63 -6.34
N ARG A 70 -21.90 5.23 -5.72
CA ARG A 70 -21.70 6.26 -4.68
C ARG A 70 -21.13 5.57 -3.46
N GLU A 71 -20.08 6.16 -2.89
CA GLU A 71 -19.52 5.65 -1.66
C GLU A 71 -20.43 6.02 -0.49
N GLU A 72 -20.71 5.02 0.33
CA GLU A 72 -21.45 5.17 1.56
C GLU A 72 -20.49 5.02 2.73
N ASP A 73 -20.62 5.89 3.72
CA ASP A 73 -19.90 5.74 4.97
C ASP A 73 -20.45 4.52 5.71
N PHE A 74 -19.55 3.61 6.10
CA PHE A 74 -19.95 2.42 6.85
C PHE A 74 -19.68 2.63 8.33
N PHE A 75 -20.68 3.14 9.05
CA PHE A 75 -20.63 3.37 10.50
C PHE A 75 -19.43 4.22 10.95
N TRP A 76 -18.36 3.59 11.45
CA TRP A 76 -17.10 4.26 11.84
C TRP A 76 -16.08 4.39 10.70
N PHE A 77 -16.24 3.62 9.62
CA PHE A 77 -15.39 3.69 8.43
C PHE A 77 -15.94 4.72 7.46
N THR A 78 -15.46 5.95 7.61
CA THR A 78 -15.80 7.03 6.68
C THR A 78 -14.85 7.04 5.48
N VAL A 79 -15.38 7.41 4.32
CA VAL A 79 -14.60 7.60 3.08
C VAL A 79 -13.50 8.63 3.27
N ARG A 80 -13.78 9.65 4.10
CA ARG A 80 -12.81 10.70 4.40
C ARG A 80 -11.62 10.14 5.17
N ALA A 81 -11.85 9.29 6.18
CA ALA A 81 -10.79 8.64 6.93
C ALA A 81 -9.94 7.72 6.05
N GLU A 82 -10.57 6.97 5.14
CA GLU A 82 -9.85 6.12 4.18
C GLU A 82 -8.90 6.95 3.30
N LYS A 83 -9.38 8.06 2.73
CA LYS A 83 -8.54 8.92 1.86
C LYS A 83 -7.40 9.58 2.63
N THR A 84 -7.64 10.06 3.86
CA THR A 84 -6.59 10.69 4.67
C THR A 84 -5.53 9.67 5.08
N ASN A 85 -5.95 8.47 5.48
CA ASN A 85 -5.02 7.39 5.83
C ASN A 85 -4.24 6.92 4.60
N GLY A 86 -4.87 6.88 3.42
CA GLY A 86 -4.21 6.45 2.18
C GLY A 86 -3.12 7.42 1.76
N ARG A 87 -3.37 8.72 1.88
CA ARG A 87 -2.35 9.77 1.66
C ARG A 87 -1.23 9.71 2.69
N ALA A 88 -1.57 9.53 3.96
CA ALA A 88 -0.58 9.37 5.02
C ALA A 88 0.32 8.14 4.78
N ALA A 89 -0.26 7.01 4.35
CA ALA A 89 0.49 5.81 4.01
C ALA A 89 1.39 6.00 2.78
N MET A 90 0.91 6.69 1.74
CA MET A 90 1.72 7.02 0.56
C MET A 90 2.93 7.89 0.94
N LEU A 91 2.74 8.89 1.79
CA LEU A 91 3.84 9.72 2.31
C LEU A 91 4.76 8.93 3.24
N GLY A 92 4.20 8.10 4.11
CA GLY A 92 4.95 7.25 5.04
C GLY A 92 5.89 6.30 4.31
N LEU A 93 5.40 5.63 3.26
CA LEU A 93 6.24 4.79 2.40
C LEU A 93 7.32 5.58 1.69
N ALA A 94 7.02 6.77 1.16
CA ALA A 94 8.01 7.60 0.49
C ALA A 94 9.13 8.05 1.45
N VAL A 95 8.75 8.43 2.67
CA VAL A 95 9.71 8.81 3.73
C VAL A 95 10.53 7.61 4.18
N LEU A 96 9.90 6.46 4.41
CA LEU A 96 10.60 5.23 4.80
C LEU A 96 11.62 4.82 3.74
N ALA A 97 11.23 4.80 2.46
CA ALA A 97 12.13 4.53 1.36
C ALA A 97 13.32 5.50 1.31
N ALA A 98 13.09 6.80 1.53
CA ALA A 98 14.15 7.80 1.55
C ALA A 98 15.10 7.63 2.74
N LEU A 99 14.56 7.31 3.93
CA LEU A 99 15.33 7.08 5.14
C LEU A 99 16.17 5.82 5.04
N GLU A 100 15.62 4.71 4.54
CA GLU A 100 16.38 3.48 4.32
C GLU A 100 17.46 3.65 3.27
N TYR A 101 17.17 4.40 2.20
CA TYR A 101 18.17 4.69 1.16
C TYR A 101 19.37 5.47 1.73
N HIS A 102 19.12 6.39 2.66
CA HIS A 102 20.18 7.19 3.27
C HIS A 102 20.90 6.46 4.41
N SER A 103 20.17 5.71 5.24
CA SER A 103 20.67 5.13 6.49
C SER A 103 21.18 3.71 6.32
N GLY A 104 20.63 2.95 5.37
CA GLY A 104 21.02 1.56 5.09
C GLY A 104 20.59 0.53 6.15
N PHE A 105 19.78 0.92 7.14
CA PHE A 105 19.24 0.05 8.19
C PHE A 105 17.71 0.00 8.12
N ALA A 106 17.13 -1.13 8.53
CA ALA A 106 15.68 -1.27 8.74
C ALA A 106 15.25 -0.41 9.93
N PHE A 107 14.08 0.22 9.83
CA PHE A 107 13.57 1.13 10.86
C PHE A 107 12.59 0.43 11.82
N PHE A 108 12.06 -0.73 11.44
CA PHE A 108 11.23 -1.61 12.27
C PHE A 108 11.95 -2.89 12.66
#